data_AF-A0A2W6DDD5-F1
#
_entry.id   AF-A0A2W6DDD5-F1
#
_cell.length_a   1.000
_cell.length_b   1.000
_cell.length_c   1.000
_cell.angle_alpha   90.00
_cell.angle_beta   90.00
_cell.angle_gamma   90.00
#
_symmetry.space_group_name_H-M   'P 1'
#
loop_
_entity.id
_entity.type
_entity.pdbx_description
1 polymer ?
#
loop_
_entity_poly.entity_id
_entity_poly.type
_entity_poly.pdbx_seq_one_letter_code
_entity_poly.pdbx_strand_id
1 'polypeptide(L)'
;GLLTGAALASWDLFLDPQMVVAGHWRWSDPAPALPGVPQVPISNYVGWLFVAALMGVLLVLLLPRRTAPSDAVPIGLYLWTYASSVLSLSAFLGLPAAAAWGAAGMGLIAVPVAASVRRRPAPAQAP
;
A
#
# COMPACT_ATOMS: atom_id res chain seq x y z
N GLY A 1 2.38 0.07 13.44
CA GLY A 1 2.99 1.41 13.57
C GLY A 1 3.68 1.76 12.27
N LEU A 2 5.01 1.62 12.21
CA LEU A 2 5.79 1.99 11.02
C LEU A 2 5.54 1.08 9.80
N LEU A 3 5.61 -0.25 9.95
CA LEU A 3 5.32 -1.18 8.86
C LEU A 3 3.90 -1.03 8.31
N THR A 4 2.92 -0.81 9.20
CA THR A 4 1.52 -0.53 8.83
C THR A 4 1.40 0.78 8.05
N GLY A 5 2.10 1.83 8.48
CA GLY A 5 2.13 3.12 7.79
C GLY A 5 2.77 3.00 6.40
N ALA A 6 3.92 2.31 6.31
CA ALA A 6 4.58 2.06 5.03
C ALA A 6 3.73 1.20 4.09
N ALA A 7 3.02 0.20 4.63
CA ALA A 7 2.07 -0.61 3.86
C ALA A 7 0.95 0.24 3.25
N LEU A 8 0.37 1.15 4.04
CA LEU A 8 -0.66 2.05 3.55
C LEU A 8 -0.11 3.08 2.55
N ALA A 9 1.02 3.74 2.85
CA ALA A 9 1.63 4.72 1.95
C ALA A 9 2.07 4.09 0.62
N SER A 10 2.46 2.81 0.60
CA SER A 10 2.81 2.12 -0.64
C SER A 10 1.63 1.96 -1.60
N TRP A 11 0.38 2.07 -1.12
CA TRP A 11 -0.80 2.03 -1.96
C TRP A 11 -0.92 3.27 -2.86
N ASP A 12 -0.32 4.40 -2.48
CA ASP A 12 -0.35 5.64 -3.28
C ASP A 12 0.31 5.47 -4.64
N LEU A 13 1.26 4.51 -4.78
CA LEU A 13 1.84 4.12 -6.06
C LEU A 13 0.80 3.62 -7.07
N PHE A 14 -0.34 3.12 -6.59
CA PHE A 14 -1.50 2.75 -7.41
C PHE A 14 -2.55 3.86 -7.46
N LEU A 15 -2.89 4.44 -6.29
CA LEU A 15 -3.99 5.38 -6.15
C LEU A 15 -3.72 6.69 -6.90
N ASP A 16 -2.52 7.28 -6.77
CA ASP A 16 -2.26 8.60 -7.35
C ASP A 16 -2.37 8.58 -8.89
N PRO A 17 -1.77 7.61 -9.61
CA PRO A 17 -1.93 7.52 -11.06
C PRO A 17 -3.38 7.28 -11.48
N GLN A 18 -4.16 6.52 -10.70
CA GLN A 18 -5.60 6.34 -10.95
C GLN A 18 -6.35 7.67 -10.87
N MET A 19 -6.08 8.47 -9.83
CA MET A 19 -6.75 9.75 -9.62
C MET A 19 -6.39 10.78 -10.68
N VAL A 20 -5.19 10.70 -11.27
CA VAL A 20 -4.85 11.53 -12.44
C VAL A 20 -5.60 11.10 -13.68
N VAL A 21 -5.60 9.80 -14.00
CA VAL A 21 -6.28 9.31 -15.21
C VAL A 21 -7.79 9.52 -15.12
N ALA A 22 -8.36 9.42 -13.91
CA ALA A 22 -9.76 9.77 -13.64
C ALA A 22 -10.04 11.28 -13.70
N GLY A 23 -9.02 12.13 -13.88
CA GLY A 23 -9.18 13.58 -13.99
C GLY A 23 -9.44 14.31 -12.67
N HIS A 24 -9.27 13.63 -11.54
CA HIS A 24 -9.48 14.21 -10.21
C HIS A 24 -8.28 15.04 -9.75
N TRP A 25 -7.06 14.60 -10.07
CA TRP A 25 -5.82 15.26 -9.65
C TRP A 25 -4.96 15.67 -10.83
N ARG A 26 -4.25 16.78 -10.64
CA ARG A 26 -3.27 17.29 -11.60
C ARG A 26 -2.20 18.08 -10.85
N TRP A 27 -0.95 17.83 -11.16
CA TRP A 27 0.19 18.59 -10.63
C TRP A 27 0.69 19.57 -11.69
N SER A 28 1.01 20.79 -11.27
CA SER A 28 1.60 21.80 -12.16
C SER A 28 3.03 21.45 -12.54
N ASP A 29 3.84 21.01 -11.56
CA ASP A 29 5.24 20.63 -11.73
C ASP A 29 5.48 19.20 -11.21
N PRO A 30 5.18 18.16 -12.01
CA PRO A 30 5.28 16.78 -11.56
C PRO A 30 6.71 16.22 -11.60
N ALA A 31 7.71 16.99 -12.04
CA ALA A 31 9.09 16.53 -12.11
C ALA A 31 9.88 16.83 -10.80
N PRO A 32 10.75 15.91 -10.33
CA PRO A 32 11.02 14.59 -10.88
C PRO A 32 9.93 13.56 -10.55
N ALA A 33 9.70 12.63 -11.49
CA ALA A 33 8.67 11.59 -11.42
C ALA A 33 9.27 10.19 -11.60
N LEU A 34 8.51 9.15 -11.23
CA LEU A 34 8.92 7.77 -11.50
C LEU A 34 8.92 7.48 -13.01
N PRO A 35 9.87 6.67 -13.53
CA PRO A 35 9.84 6.22 -14.92
C PRO A 35 8.51 5.56 -15.30
N GLY A 36 7.90 6.03 -16.39
CA GLY A 36 6.59 5.54 -16.86
C GLY A 36 5.38 6.07 -16.07
N VAL A 37 5.58 6.92 -15.05
CA VAL A 37 4.51 7.60 -14.29
C VAL A 37 4.84 9.11 -14.18
N PRO A 38 4.98 9.83 -15.32
CA PRO A 38 5.44 11.22 -15.32
C PRO A 38 4.48 12.23 -14.67
N GLN A 39 3.26 11.81 -14.37
CA GLN A 39 2.18 12.67 -13.89
C GLN A 39 2.13 12.85 -12.36
N VAL A 40 2.85 12.01 -11.60
CA VAL A 40 2.89 12.09 -10.13
C VAL A 40 4.33 12.37 -9.68
N PRO A 41 4.59 13.46 -8.94
CA PRO A 41 5.94 13.77 -8.47
C PRO A 41 6.40 12.79 -7.40
N ILE A 42 7.69 12.44 -7.43
CA ILE A 42 8.32 11.58 -6.42
C ILE A 42 8.16 12.16 -5.01
N SER A 43 8.16 13.49 -4.89
CA SER A 43 7.95 14.17 -3.61
C SER A 43 6.61 13.83 -2.96
N ASN A 44 5.57 13.50 -3.73
CA ASN A 44 4.27 13.07 -3.19
C ASN A 44 4.41 11.74 -2.44
N TYR A 45 5.02 10.73 -3.08
CA TYR A 45 5.24 9.43 -2.48
C TYR A 45 6.13 9.51 -1.23
N VAL A 46 7.19 10.33 -1.29
CA VAL A 46 8.08 10.57 -0.13
C VAL A 46 7.33 11.27 0.99
N GLY A 47 6.48 12.26 0.65
CA GLY A 47 5.63 12.97 1.61
C GLY A 47 4.69 12.03 2.34
N TRP A 48 3.98 11.17 1.62
CA TRP A 48 3.07 10.18 2.22
C TRP A 48 3.80 9.16 3.09
N LEU A 49 4.97 8.68 2.64
CA LEU A 49 5.79 7.79 3.46
C LEU A 49 6.25 8.47 4.76
N PHE A 50 6.68 9.73 4.69
CA PHE A 50 7.07 10.52 5.85
C PHE A 50 5.89 10.72 6.81
N VAL A 51 4.73 11.14 6.32
CA VAL A 51 3.51 11.33 7.12
C VAL A 51 3.10 10.02 7.78
N ALA A 52 3.10 8.92 7.04
CA ALA A 52 2.75 7.61 7.57
C ALA A 52 3.74 7.12 8.64
N ALA A 53 5.04 7.37 8.46
CA ALA A 53 6.04 7.07 9.46
C ALA A 53 5.88 7.93 10.73
N LEU A 54 5.71 9.24 10.56
CA LEU A 54 5.47 10.18 11.65
C LEU A 54 4.22 9.79 12.45
N MET A 55 3.10 9.56 11.76
CA MET A 55 1.87 9.08 12.38
C MET A 55 2.07 7.73 13.06
N GLY A 56 2.79 6.80 12.44
CA GLY A 56 3.12 5.51 13.03
C GLY A 56 3.89 5.63 14.35
N VAL A 57 4.85 6.57 14.44
CA VAL A 57 5.60 6.88 15.66
C VAL A 57 4.69 7.52 16.70
N LEU A 58 3.96 8.58 16.32
CA LEU A 58 3.05 9.28 17.22
C LEU A 58 2.00 8.34 17.82
N LEU A 59 1.41 7.45 17.02
CA LEU A 59 0.44 6.47 17.52
C LEU A 59 1.05 5.51 18.54
N VAL A 60 2.30 5.08 18.34
CA VAL A 60 3.00 4.21 19.31
C VAL A 60 3.32 4.93 20.61
N LEU A 61 3.66 6.22 20.54
CA LEU A 61 4.03 7.02 21.70
C LEU A 61 2.81 7.52 22.50
N LEU A 62 1.73 7.86 21.82
CA LEU A 62 0.59 8.57 22.41
C LEU A 62 -0.59 7.66 22.77
N LEU A 63 -0.74 6.50 22.12
CA LEU A 63 -1.87 5.61 22.40
C LEU A 63 -1.46 4.46 23.34
N PRO A 64 -2.33 4.11 24.30
CA PRO A 64 -2.15 2.90 25.09
C PRO A 64 -2.13 1.66 24.19
N ARG A 65 -1.25 0.71 24.50
CA ARG A 65 -1.29 -0.61 23.87
C ARG A 65 -2.58 -1.31 24.27
N ARG A 66 -3.43 -1.63 23.29
CA ARG A 66 -4.63 -2.46 23.49
C ARG A 66 -4.41 -3.82 22.86
N THR A 67 -4.96 -4.86 23.49
CA THR A 67 -5.11 -6.17 22.83
C THR A 67 -6.06 -5.99 21.66
N ALA A 68 -5.53 -6.05 20.45
CA ALA A 68 -6.32 -6.00 19.24
C ALA A 68 -6.99 -7.37 18.99
N PRO A 69 -8.19 -7.40 18.41
CA PRO A 69 -8.73 -8.60 17.79
C PRO A 69 -7.79 -9.15 16.70
N SER A 70 -8.12 -10.30 16.14
CA SER A 70 -7.37 -10.90 15.04
C SER A 70 -7.16 -9.93 13.87
N ASP A 71 -5.92 -9.84 13.38
CA ASP A 71 -5.56 -9.05 12.20
C ASP A 71 -6.04 -9.68 10.87
N ALA A 72 -6.78 -10.79 10.91
CA ALA A 72 -7.20 -11.52 9.71
C ALA A 72 -7.99 -10.64 8.73
N VAL A 73 -8.92 -9.82 9.22
CA VAL A 73 -9.73 -8.93 8.36
C VAL A 73 -8.88 -7.81 7.75
N PRO A 74 -8.11 -7.00 8.52
CA PRO A 74 -7.21 -6.01 7.95
C PRO A 74 -6.20 -6.59 6.94
N ILE A 75 -5.62 -7.75 7.24
CA ILE A 75 -4.69 -8.42 6.33
C ILE A 75 -5.41 -8.87 5.05
N GLY A 76 -6.61 -9.44 5.17
CA GLY A 76 -7.42 -9.85 4.02
C GLY A 76 -7.74 -8.67 3.09
N LEU A 77 -8.18 -7.55 3.66
CA LEU A 77 -8.45 -6.32 2.91
C LEU A 77 -7.17 -5.77 2.26
N TYR A 78 -6.05 -5.75 2.99
CA TYR A 78 -4.77 -5.27 2.45
C TYR A 78 -4.31 -6.11 1.24
N LEU A 79 -4.36 -7.45 1.34
CA LEU A 79 -3.99 -8.35 0.25
C LEU A 79 -4.95 -8.25 -0.94
N TRP A 80 -6.25 -8.08 -0.67
CA TRP A 80 -7.25 -7.82 -1.70
C TRP A 80 -6.98 -6.51 -2.43
N THR A 81 -6.72 -5.42 -1.72
CA THR A 81 -6.36 -4.12 -2.30
C THR A 81 -5.10 -4.23 -3.15
N TYR A 82 -4.07 -4.94 -2.69
CA TYR A 82 -2.86 -5.19 -3.46
C TYR A 82 -3.15 -5.93 -4.78
N ALA A 83 -3.83 -7.08 -4.71
CA ALA A 83 -4.11 -7.89 -5.89
C ALA A 83 -5.04 -7.18 -6.89
N SER A 84 -6.10 -6.56 -6.39
CA SER A 84 -7.06 -5.82 -7.22
C SER A 84 -6.43 -4.58 -7.86
N SER A 85 -5.54 -3.87 -7.17
CA SER A 85 -4.83 -2.72 -7.74
C SER A 85 -3.89 -3.16 -8.87
N VAL A 86 -3.07 -4.20 -8.65
CA VAL A 86 -2.19 -4.74 -9.70
C VAL A 86 -3.01 -5.16 -10.93
N LEU A 87 -4.10 -5.90 -10.73
CA LEU A 87 -4.98 -6.33 -11.83
C LEU A 87 -5.64 -5.13 -12.54
N SER A 88 -6.19 -4.17 -11.80
CA SER A 88 -6.87 -3.00 -12.34
C SER A 88 -5.95 -2.15 -13.21
N LEU A 89 -4.76 -1.81 -12.71
CA LEU A 89 -3.81 -0.95 -13.45
C LEU A 89 -3.17 -1.65 -14.65
N SER A 90 -2.94 -2.96 -14.55
CA SER A 90 -2.33 -3.73 -15.65
C SER A 90 -3.31 -4.11 -16.76
N ALA A 91 -4.54 -4.50 -16.41
CA ALA A 91 -5.48 -5.07 -17.38
C ALA A 91 -6.58 -4.09 -17.85
N PHE A 92 -6.92 -3.07 -17.05
CA PHE A 92 -8.12 -2.25 -17.31
C PHE A 92 -7.82 -0.76 -17.50
N LEU A 93 -6.90 -0.19 -16.71
CA LEU A 93 -6.69 1.27 -16.68
C LEU A 93 -5.57 1.77 -17.61
N GLY A 94 -4.86 0.87 -18.28
CA GLY A 94 -3.75 1.26 -19.17
C GLY A 94 -2.58 1.93 -18.43
N LEU A 95 -2.33 1.54 -17.18
CA LEU A 95 -1.31 2.09 -16.30
C LEU A 95 -0.23 1.05 -15.91
N PRO A 96 0.42 0.38 -16.88
CA PRO A 96 1.30 -0.76 -16.59
C PRO A 96 2.54 -0.39 -15.77
N ALA A 97 3.10 0.81 -15.96
CA ALA A 97 4.24 1.27 -15.18
C ALA A 97 3.87 1.51 -13.71
N ALA A 98 2.73 2.14 -13.44
CA ALA A 98 2.22 2.31 -12.08
C ALA A 98 1.84 0.95 -11.45
N ALA A 99 1.29 0.01 -12.23
CA ALA A 99 1.08 -1.36 -11.77
C ALA A 99 2.39 -2.02 -11.32
N ALA A 100 3.48 -1.85 -12.08
CA ALA A 100 4.79 -2.40 -11.76
C ALA A 100 5.41 -1.75 -10.52
N TRP A 101 5.37 -0.42 -10.40
CA TRP A 101 5.88 0.30 -9.24
C TRP A 101 5.10 -0.03 -7.97
N GLY A 102 3.77 -0.05 -8.04
CA GLY A 102 2.92 -0.44 -6.92
C GLY A 102 3.13 -1.91 -6.54
N ALA A 103 3.25 -2.82 -7.52
CA ALA A 103 3.56 -4.22 -7.28
C ALA A 103 4.90 -4.39 -6.54
N ALA A 104 5.93 -3.66 -6.99
CA ALA A 104 7.23 -3.67 -6.34
C ALA A 104 7.15 -3.08 -4.91
N GLY A 105 6.61 -1.88 -4.75
CA GLY A 105 6.57 -1.18 -3.46
C GLY A 105 5.71 -1.88 -2.41
N MET A 106 4.42 -2.09 -2.70
CA MET A 106 3.48 -2.73 -1.77
C MET A 106 3.75 -4.23 -1.62
N GLY A 107 4.31 -4.88 -2.66
CA GLY A 107 4.68 -6.29 -2.66
C GLY A 107 5.77 -6.66 -1.66
N LEU A 108 6.68 -5.73 -1.33
CA LEU A 108 7.69 -5.93 -0.28
C LEU A 108 7.08 -6.30 1.07
N ILE A 109 5.84 -5.86 1.33
CA ILE A 109 5.11 -6.18 2.56
C ILE A 109 4.03 -7.22 2.29
N ALA A 110 3.28 -7.09 1.19
CA ALA A 110 2.16 -7.97 0.88
C ALA A 110 2.58 -9.42 0.65
N VAL A 111 3.70 -9.67 -0.05
CA VAL A 111 4.15 -11.04 -0.36
C VAL A 111 4.58 -11.80 0.90
N PRO A 112 5.44 -11.26 1.79
CA PRO A 112 5.76 -11.92 3.05
C PRO A 112 4.53 -12.15 3.95
N VAL A 113 3.62 -11.18 4.03
CA VAL A 113 2.38 -11.31 4.80
C VAL A 113 1.53 -12.45 4.26
N ALA A 114 1.27 -12.50 2.95
CA ALA A 114 0.52 -13.59 2.32
C ALA A 114 1.17 -14.96 2.56
N ALA A 115 2.50 -15.05 2.45
CA ALA A 115 3.24 -16.29 2.73
C ALA A 115 3.10 -16.72 4.19
N SER A 116 3.17 -15.78 5.14
CA SER A 116 3.01 -16.07 6.57
C SER A 116 1.62 -16.58 6.93
N VAL A 117 0.56 -16.03 6.32
CA VAL A 117 -0.83 -16.48 6.53
C VAL A 117 -1.02 -17.89 6.01
N ARG A 118 -0.49 -18.21 4.82
CA ARG A 118 -0.58 -19.55 4.22
C ARG A 118 0.14 -20.64 5.02
N ARG A 119 1.18 -20.28 5.77
CA ARG A 119 1.99 -21.22 6.56
C ARG A 119 1.40 -21.52 7.93
N ARG A 120 0.33 -20.84 8.37
CA ARG A 120 -0.30 -21.14 9.67
C ARG A 120 -0.99 -22.50 9.58
N PRO A 121 -0.59 -23.50 10.40
CA PRO A 121 -1.32 -24.75 10.50
C PRO A 121 -2.77 -24.49 10.90
N ALA A 122 -3.72 -25.26 10.36
CA ALA A 122 -5.09 -25.23 10.86
C ALA A 122 -5.07 -25.49 12.38
N PRO A 123 -5.86 -24.74 13.19
CA PRO A 123 -5.96 -25.03 14.61
C PRO A 123 -6.40 -26.50 14.75
N ALA A 124 -5.59 -27.29 15.45
CA ALA A 124 -5.97 -28.65 15.82
C ALA A 124 -7.31 -28.55 16.54
N GLN A 125 -8.34 -29.21 16.01
CA GLN A 125 -9.60 -29.38 16.72
C GLN A 125 -9.25 -30.12 18.01
N ALA A 126 -9.32 -29.43 19.15
CA ALA A 126 -9.16 -30.07 20.45
C ALA A 126 -10.38 -31.01 20.66
N PRO A 127 -10.16 -32.24 21.15
CA PRO A 127 -11.21 -33.24 21.34
C PRO A 127 -12.22 -32.86 22.42
#